data_AF-A0AAQ6II70-F1
#
_entry.id   AF-A0AAQ6II70-F1
#
_cell.length_a   1.000
_cell.length_b   1.000
_cell.length_c   1.000
_cell.angle_alpha   90.00
_cell.angle_beta   90.00
_cell.angle_gamma   90.00
#
_symmetry.space_group_name_H-M   'P 1'
#
loop_
_entity.id
_entity.type
_entity.pdbx_description
1 polymer ?
#
loop_
_entity_poly.entity_id
_entity_poly.type
_entity_poly.pdbx_seq_one_letter_code
_entity_poly.pdbx_strand_id
1 'polypeptide(L)' 'MNEARPRCKLAALEGFIYAIGGECLSSVERYDPRLDRWTFVAPLPNDTFAVLHQCVIRCILIYN' A
#
# COMPACT_ATOMS: atom_id res chain seq x y z
N MET A 1 -5.08 -4.60 10.27
CA MET A 1 -5.32 -3.47 9.35
C MET A 1 -6.03 -2.42 10.16
N ASN A 2 -5.58 -1.16 10.09
CA ASN A 2 -6.02 -0.11 11.01
C ASN A 2 -7.26 0.65 10.51
N GLU A 3 -7.55 0.61 9.20
CA GLU A 3 -8.78 1.16 8.63
C GLU A 3 -9.41 0.19 7.62
N ALA A 4 -10.73 0.28 7.41
CA ALA A 4 -11.39 -0.51 6.39
C ALA A 4 -10.97 0.00 5.00
N ARG A 5 -10.41 -0.89 4.17
CA ARG A 5 -9.89 -0.55 2.85
C ARG A 5 -10.61 -1.28 1.72
N PRO A 6 -11.87 -0.94 1.40
CA PRO A 6 -12.57 -1.56 0.28
C PRO A 6 -11.83 -1.27 -1.02
N ARG A 7 -11.72 -2.29 -1.90
CA ARG A 7 -11.05 -2.20 -3.21
C ARG A 7 -9.56 -1.79 -3.16
N CYS A 8 -8.89 -1.92 -2.01
CA CYS A 8 -7.44 -1.73 -1.95
C CYS A 8 -6.69 -2.76 -2.80
N LYS A 9 -5.46 -2.41 -3.15
CA LYS A 9 -4.54 -3.32 -3.81
C LYS A 9 -3.57 -3.90 -2.79
N LEU A 10 -3.22 -5.17 -2.97
CA LEU A 10 -2.24 -5.86 -2.14
C LEU A 10 -0.99 -6.18 -2.97
N ALA A 11 0.19 -5.97 -2.39
CA ALA A 11 1.47 -6.35 -2.98
C ALA A 11 2.38 -6.99 -1.92
N ALA A 12 3.07 -8.06 -2.27
CA ALA A 12 4.10 -8.64 -1.41
C ALA A 12 5.48 -8.14 -1.85
N LEU A 13 6.27 -7.63 -0.91
CA LEU A 13 7.62 -7.13 -1.18
C LEU A 13 8.49 -7.29 0.07
N GLU A 14 9.70 -7.84 -0.13
CA GLU A 14 10.72 -7.98 0.93
C GLU A 14 10.22 -8.66 2.22
N GLY A 15 9.29 -9.61 2.10
CA GLY A 15 8.72 -10.33 3.24
C GLY A 15 7.58 -9.59 3.96
N PHE A 16 7.12 -8.46 3.43
CA PHE A 16 5.98 -7.70 3.93
C PHE A 16 4.81 -7.74 2.94
N ILE A 17 3.61 -7.44 3.42
CA ILE A 17 2.43 -7.21 2.56
C ILE A 17 2.05 -5.73 2.65
N TYR A 18 1.87 -5.08 1.52
CA TYR A 18 1.44 -3.69 1.44
C TYR A 18 -0.01 -3.63 1.00
N ALA A 19 -0.85 -2.94 1.77
CA ALA A 19 -2.22 -2.59 1.41
C ALA A 19 -2.23 -1.11 0.99
N ILE A 20 -2.51 -0.90 -0.28
CA ILE A 20 -2.33 0.39 -0.93
C ILE A 20 -3.70 0.99 -1.24
N GLY A 21 -3.95 2.17 -0.67
CA GLY A 21 -5.16 2.94 -0.88
C GLY A 21 -6.44 2.20 -0.49
N GLY A 22 -7.46 2.38 -1.31
CA GLY A 22 -8.84 1.97 -1.08
C GLY A 22 -9.78 3.05 -1.63
N GLU A 23 -11.08 2.80 -1.59
CA GLU A 23 -12.06 3.84 -1.94
C GLU A 23 -11.87 5.07 -1.04
N CYS A 24 -11.49 6.20 -1.64
CA CYS A 24 -11.17 7.47 -0.95
C CYS A 24 -9.97 7.46 0.01
N LEU A 25 -9.03 6.51 -0.12
CA LEU A 25 -7.83 6.44 0.74
C LEU A 25 -6.54 6.66 -0.06
N SER A 26 -5.73 7.62 0.35
CA SER A 26 -4.35 7.84 -0.15
C SER A 26 -3.28 7.18 0.72
N SER A 27 -3.68 6.70 1.89
CA SER A 27 -2.84 6.01 2.87
C SER A 27 -2.40 4.64 2.34
N VAL A 28 -1.23 4.21 2.81
CA VAL A 28 -0.69 2.88 2.56
C VAL A 28 -0.34 2.25 3.91
N GLU A 29 -0.66 0.98 4.08
CA GLU A 29 -0.27 0.20 5.25
C GLU A 29 0.64 -0.96 4.84
N ARG A 30 1.59 -1.30 5.71
CA ARG A 30 2.45 -2.46 5.59
C ARG A 30 2.18 -3.44 6.72
N TYR A 31 1.94 -4.69 6.40
CA TYR A 31 1.88 -5.82 7.30
C TYR A 31 3.26 -6.46 7.46
N ASP A 32 3.69 -6.59 8.71
CA ASP A 32 4.85 -7.38 9.12
C ASP A 32 4.37 -8.71 9.71
N PRO A 33 4.58 -9.85 9.01
CA PRO A 33 4.19 -11.17 9.52
C PRO A 33 4.93 -11.59 10.78
N ARG A 34 6.11 -11.01 11.07
CA ARG A 34 6.91 -11.34 12.28
C ARG A 34 6.33 -10.68 13.52
N LEU A 35 5.72 -9.51 13.34
CA LEU A 35 5.07 -8.75 14.41
C LEU A 35 3.55 -8.91 14.41
N ASP A 36 3.02 -9.63 13.42
CA ASP A 36 1.60 -9.78 13.11
C ASP A 36 0.85 -8.43 13.15
N ARG A 37 1.42 -7.41 12.51
CA ARG A 37 0.93 -6.04 12.67
C ARG A 37 0.96 -5.25 11.37
N TRP A 38 -0.11 -4.47 11.19
CA TRP A 38 -0.21 -3.46 10.15
C TRP A 38 0.26 -2.10 10.68
N THR A 39 1.09 -1.41 9.92
CA THR A 39 1.61 -0.07 10.25
C THR A 39 1.46 0.85 9.04
N PHE A 40 1.08 2.11 9.25
CA PHE A 40 1.07 3.10 8.17
C PHE A 40 2.49 3.35 7.64
N VAL A 41 2.60 3.50 6.33
CA VAL A 41 3.83 3.89 5.63
C VAL A 41 3.57 5.14 4.79
N ALA A 42 4.58 5.60 4.04
CA ALA A 42 4.45 6.76 3.18
C ALA A 42 3.20 6.65 2.27
N PRO A 43 2.33 7.69 2.24
CA PRO A 43 1.14 7.67 1.42
C PRO A 43 1.50 7.74 -0.08
N LEU A 44 0.53 7.40 -0.92
CA LEU A 44 0.67 7.60 -2.36
C LEU A 44 0.71 9.11 -2.70
N PRO A 45 1.50 9.54 -3.70
CA PRO A 45 1.42 10.89 -4.23
C PRO A 45 0.00 11.18 -4.76
N ASN A 46 -0.53 12.37 -4.47
CA ASN A 46 -1.93 12.76 -4.70
C ASN A 46 -2.46 12.49 -6.14
N ASP A 47 -1.59 12.46 -7.16
CA ASP A 47 -1.98 12.25 -8.56
C ASP A 47 -2.10 10.78 -9.00
N THR A 48 -1.78 9.81 -8.14
CA THR A 48 -1.73 8.38 -8.52
C THR A 48 -3.05 7.63 -8.36
N PHE A 49 -4.13 8.27 -7.89
CA PHE A 49 -5.46 7.64 -7.76
C PHE A 49 -6.01 7.08 -9.08
N ALA A 50 -5.66 7.69 -10.22
CA ALA A 50 -6.13 7.28 -11.55
C ALA A 50 -5.08 6.48 -12.35
N VAL A 51 -3.80 6.63 -12.01
CA VAL A 51 -2.69 6.03 -12.77
C VAL A 51 -2.10 4.88 -11.95
N LEU A 52 -2.69 3.71 -12.17
CA LEU A 52 -2.00 2.51 -12.69
C LEU A 52 -2.41 1.24 -11.94
N HIS A 53 -3.18 0.42 -12.64
CA HIS A 53 -3.35 -1.01 -12.40
C HIS A 53 -2.03 -1.81 -12.45
N GLN A 54 -0.86 -1.18 -12.67
CA GLN A 54 0.41 -1.88 -12.93
C GLN A 54 1.71 -1.18 -12.46
N CYS A 55 1.75 0.12 -12.24
CA CYS A 55 2.98 0.83 -11.86
C CYS A 55 3.15 1.09 -10.36
N VAL A 56 2.10 0.93 -9.56
CA VAL A 56 2.20 1.18 -8.12
C VAL A 56 3.21 0.22 -7.45
N ILE A 57 3.27 -1.05 -7.92
CA ILE A 57 4.30 -2.01 -7.48
C ILE A 57 5.71 -1.52 -7.86
N ARG A 58 5.85 -0.88 -9.02
CA ARG A 58 7.13 -0.34 -9.50
C ARG A 58 7.57 0.89 -8.71
N CYS A 59 6.64 1.72 -8.23
CA CYS A 59 6.97 2.86 -7.37
C CYS A 59 7.44 2.42 -5.99
N ILE A 60 6.82 1.41 -5.36
CA ILE A 60 7.32 0.89 -4.07
C ILE A 60 8.75 0.37 -4.21
N LEU A 61 9.12 -0.20 -5.36
CA LEU A 61 10.49 -0.62 -5.68
C LEU A 61 11.46 0.54 -6.00
N ILE A 62 10.97 1.73 -6.35
CA ILE A 62 11.82 2.89 -6.70
C ILE A 62 12.05 3.81 -5.49
N TYR A 63 11.17 3.76 -4.47
CA TYR A 63 11.26 4.58 -3.27
C TYR A 63 11.74 3.81 -2.01
N ASN A 64 12.29 2.60 -2.15
CA ASN A 64 13.05 1.90 -1.09
C ASN A 64 14.53 1.82 -1.45
#